data_AF-A0A3B0QY35-F1
#
_entry.id   AF-A0A3B0QY35-F1
#
_cell.length_a   1.000
_cell.length_b   1.000
_cell.length_c   1.000
_cell.angle_alpha   90.00
_cell.angle_beta   90.00
_cell.angle_gamma   90.00
#
_symmetry.space_group_name_H-M   'P 1'
#
loop_
_entity.id
_entity.type
_entity.pdbx_description
1 polymer ?
#
loop_
_entity_poly.entity_id
_entity_poly.type
_entity_poly.pdbx_seq_one_letter_code
_entity_poly.pdbx_strand_id
1 'polypeptide(L)'
;MKSLNQDFEKQQLKVGRDTLFNILRKNQMLTLRKKYSARTTNSYHRFYKYKNSIKDVEVSRPNQVWVSDITYIRTVKGFCYLALITDMYSRRIVGYDISDSLEL
;
A
#
# COMPACT_ATOMS: atom_id res chain seq x y z
N MET A 1 10.19 -1.06 -22.65
CA MET A 1 9.74 0.25 -22.17
C MET A 1 10.86 1.24 -22.47
N LYS A 2 10.61 2.30 -23.27
CA LYS A 2 11.68 3.23 -23.71
C LYS A 2 11.84 4.35 -22.67
N SER A 3 13.07 4.59 -22.21
CA SER A 3 13.37 5.68 -21.26
C SER A 3 13.45 7.02 -21.99
N LEU A 4 12.96 8.10 -21.37
CA LEU A 4 13.06 9.47 -21.87
C LEU A 4 14.43 10.11 -21.62
N ASN A 5 15.32 9.45 -20.87
CA ASN A 5 16.62 10.03 -20.48
C ASN A 5 17.47 10.42 -21.70
N GLN A 6 17.50 9.60 -22.75
CA GLN A 6 18.28 9.88 -23.96
C GLN A 6 17.79 11.13 -24.69
N ASP A 7 16.47 11.34 -24.72
CA ASP A 7 15.87 12.51 -25.37
C ASP A 7 16.07 13.77 -24.53
N PHE A 8 16.03 13.64 -23.19
CA PHE A 8 16.34 14.74 -22.27
C PHE A 8 17.81 15.17 -22.35
N GLU A 9 18.75 14.22 -22.44
CA GLU A 9 20.18 14.52 -22.64
C GLU A 9 20.43 15.25 -23.96
N LYS A 10 19.84 14.76 -25.07
CA LYS A 10 19.94 15.41 -26.38
C LYS A 10 19.42 16.85 -26.37
N GLN A 11 18.32 17.10 -25.65
CA GLN A 11 17.70 18.41 -25.53
C GLN A 11 18.27 19.24 -24.36
N GLN A 12 19.31 18.74 -23.67
CA GLN A 12 19.92 19.36 -22.49
C GLN A 12 18.93 19.71 -21.35
N LEU A 13 17.87 18.92 -21.21
CA LEU A 13 16.83 19.09 -20.20
C LEU A 13 17.20 18.35 -18.91
N LYS A 14 17.47 19.10 -17.83
CA LYS A 14 17.65 18.54 -16.48
C LYS A 14 16.32 18.42 -15.75
N VAL A 15 15.56 17.37 -16.03
CA VAL A 15 14.24 17.12 -15.42
C VAL A 15 14.25 15.78 -14.67
N GLY A 16 14.09 15.84 -13.34
CA GLY A 16 13.90 14.66 -12.51
C GLY A 16 12.46 14.14 -12.55
N ARG A 17 12.25 12.93 -12.02
CA ARG A 17 10.94 12.26 -11.96
C ARG A 17 9.83 13.18 -11.45
N ASP A 18 10.02 13.80 -10.28
CA ASP A 18 8.97 14.59 -9.63
C ASP A 18 8.63 15.86 -10.41
N THR A 19 9.65 16.53 -10.96
CA THR A 19 9.48 17.69 -11.84
C THR A 19 8.73 17.31 -13.11
N LEU A 20 9.06 16.18 -13.72
CA LEU A 20 8.34 15.66 -14.89
C LEU A 20 6.86 15.42 -14.57
N PHE A 21 6.56 14.71 -13.47
CA PHE A 21 5.17 14.47 -13.06
C PHE A 21 4.43 15.76 -12.72
N ASN A 22 5.10 16.77 -12.17
CA ASN A 22 4.50 18.08 -11.90
C ASN A 22 4.16 18.83 -13.19
N ILE A 23 5.04 18.83 -14.18
CA ILE A 23 4.80 19.45 -15.50
C ILE A 23 3.65 18.75 -16.21
N LEU A 24 3.66 17.41 -16.25
CA LEU A 24 2.59 16.63 -16.86
C LEU A 24 1.24 16.85 -16.17
N ARG A 25 1.23 16.99 -14.84
CA ARG A 25 0.02 17.32 -14.07
C ARG A 25 -0.53 18.70 -14.42
N LYS A 26 0.33 19.73 -14.47
CA LYS A 26 -0.06 21.10 -14.83
C LYS A 26 -0.65 21.20 -16.24
N ASN A 27 -0.17 20.37 -17.16
CA ASN A 27 -0.63 20.34 -18.56
C ASN A 27 -1.71 19.27 -18.83
N GLN A 28 -2.27 18.61 -17.80
CA GLN A 28 -3.29 17.57 -17.94
C GLN A 28 -2.88 16.39 -18.85
N MET A 29 -1.57 16.10 -18.91
CA MET A 29 -0.99 15.03 -19.74
C MET A 29 -0.75 13.72 -18.97
N LEU A 30 -1.14 13.65 -17.70
CA LEU A 30 -1.06 12.40 -16.95
C LEU A 30 -2.10 11.42 -17.45
N THR A 31 -1.69 10.17 -17.67
CA THR A 31 -2.62 9.09 -17.99
C THR A 31 -3.61 8.91 -16.84
N LEU A 32 -4.90 8.91 -17.18
CA LEU A 32 -5.94 8.62 -16.21
C LEU A 32 -5.78 7.16 -15.75
N ARG A 33 -5.41 6.97 -14.48
CA ARG A 33 -5.46 5.63 -13.89
C ARG A 33 -6.92 5.22 -13.73
N LYS A 34 -7.28 4.09 -14.35
CA LYS A 34 -8.55 3.43 -14.08
C LYS A 34 -8.57 3.05 -12.59
N LYS A 35 -9.48 3.65 -11.82
CA LYS A 35 -9.68 3.28 -10.42
C LYS A 35 -10.43 1.96 -10.39
N TYR A 36 -9.72 0.89 -10.06
CA TYR A 36 -10.37 -0.36 -9.67
C TYR A 36 -10.67 -0.27 -8.18
N SER A 37 -11.95 -0.22 -7.82
CA SER A 37 -12.38 -0.36 -6.43
C SER A 37 -13.11 -1.69 -6.28
N ALA A 38 -12.58 -2.59 -5.45
CA ALA A 38 -13.31 -3.77 -5.00
C ALA A 38 -13.91 -3.46 -3.63
N ARG A 39 -15.22 -3.64 -3.47
CA ARG A 39 -15.85 -3.59 -2.15
C ARG A 39 -15.73 -4.97 -1.52
N THR A 40 -14.68 -5.18 -0.73
CA THR A 40 -14.39 -6.45 -0.06
C THR A 40 -15.27 -6.69 1.17
N THR A 41 -15.87 -5.64 1.73
CA THR A 41 -16.67 -5.73 2.96
C THR A 41 -18.07 -5.15 2.76
N ASN A 42 -19.10 -5.92 3.11
CA ASN A 42 -20.48 -5.46 3.18
C ASN A 42 -20.87 -5.12 4.62
N SER A 43 -20.66 -3.88 5.06
CA SER A 43 -21.10 -3.43 6.39
C SER A 43 -22.61 -3.23 6.54
N TYR A 44 -23.38 -3.34 5.44
CA TYR A 44 -24.84 -3.29 5.42
C TYR A 44 -25.40 -4.72 5.49
N HIS A 45 -25.21 -5.35 6.63
CA HIS A 45 -25.72 -6.69 6.94
C HIS A 45 -26.46 -6.67 8.28
N ARG A 46 -27.30 -7.68 8.52
CA ARG A 46 -28.08 -7.84 9.75
C ARG A 46 -27.29 -8.46 10.91
N PHE A 47 -26.06 -8.93 10.68
CA PHE A 47 -25.24 -9.50 11.74
C PHE A 47 -24.80 -8.46 12.76
N TYR A 48 -24.57 -8.93 13.99
CA TYR A 48 -24.01 -8.13 15.08
C TYR A 48 -22.65 -7.54 14.67
N LYS A 49 -22.41 -6.28 15.06
CA LYS A 49 -21.18 -5.55 14.77
C LYS A 49 -20.50 -5.20 16.08
N TYR A 50 -19.27 -5.65 16.24
CA TYR A 50 -18.44 -5.26 17.37
C TYR A 50 -18.11 -3.76 17.29
N LYS A 51 -18.09 -3.09 18.44
CA LYS A 51 -17.65 -1.70 18.54
C LYS A 51 -16.16 -1.64 18.18
N ASN A 52 -15.79 -0.67 17.35
CA ASN A 52 -14.38 -0.38 17.13
C ASN A 52 -13.79 0.28 18.39
N SER A 53 -13.10 -0.52 19.21
CA SER A 53 -12.51 -0.07 20.48
C SER A 53 -11.40 0.96 20.32
N ILE A 54 -10.79 1.07 19.13
CA ILE A 54 -9.71 2.03 18.86
C ILE A 54 -10.19 3.31 18.17
N LYS A 55 -11.50 3.47 17.93
CA LYS A 55 -12.05 4.59 17.14
C LYS A 55 -11.70 5.96 17.74
N ASP A 56 -11.78 6.08 19.06
CA ASP A 56 -11.60 7.33 19.80
C ASP A 56 -10.29 7.34 20.61
N VAL A 57 -9.36 6.42 20.30
CA VAL A 57 -8.07 6.29 20.98
C VAL A 57 -7.02 7.12 20.26
N GLU A 58 -6.41 8.07 20.98
CA GLU A 58 -5.23 8.79 20.51
C GLU A 58 -3.97 7.94 20.76
N VAL A 59 -3.35 7.49 19.67
CA VAL A 59 -2.08 6.74 19.73
C VAL A 59 -0.93 7.74 19.79
N SER A 60 -0.33 7.91 20.97
CA SER A 60 0.69 8.93 21.25
C SER A 60 2.11 8.38 21.34
N ARG A 61 2.28 7.04 21.45
CA ARG A 61 3.60 6.38 21.53
C ARG A 61 3.58 4.99 20.88
N PRO A 62 4.75 4.40 20.56
CA PRO A 62 4.85 3.02 20.11
C PRO A 62 4.27 2.01 21.12
N ASN A 63 3.88 0.84 20.64
CA ASN A 63 3.39 -0.31 21.40
C ASN A 63 2.03 -0.12 22.11
N GLN A 64 1.22 0.87 21.69
CA GLN A 64 -0.13 1.06 22.22
C GLN A 64 -1.20 0.34 21.39
N VAL A 65 -1.03 0.32 20.06
CA VAL A 65 -1.93 -0.34 19.13
C VAL A 65 -1.11 -1.03 18.05
N TRP A 66 -1.35 -2.31 17.87
CA TRP A 66 -0.80 -3.08 16.76
C TRP A 66 -1.92 -3.39 15.76
N VAL A 67 -1.60 -3.30 14.48
CA VAL A 67 -2.47 -3.69 13.37
C VAL A 67 -1.84 -4.88 12.66
N SER A 68 -2.65 -5.85 12.28
CA SER A 68 -2.21 -6.97 11.47
C SER A 68 -2.80 -6.88 10.06
N ASP A 69 -2.02 -7.36 9.10
CA ASP A 69 -2.48 -7.57 7.73
C ASP A 69 -1.82 -8.83 7.18
N ILE A 70 -2.47 -9.44 6.20
CA ILE A 70 -1.93 -10.61 5.50
C ILE A 70 -1.92 -10.35 4.00
N THR A 71 -0.81 -10.69 3.37
CA THR A 71 -0.64 -10.53 1.93
C THR A 71 -0.04 -11.79 1.31
N TYR A 72 -0.13 -11.86 -0.01
CA TYR A 72 0.31 -12.99 -0.81
C TYR A 72 1.54 -12.57 -1.61
N ILE A 73 2.65 -13.29 -1.43
CA ILE A 73 3.86 -13.05 -2.21
C ILE A 73 3.93 -14.11 -3.30
N ARG A 74 3.96 -13.67 -4.55
CA ARG A 74 4.12 -14.57 -5.71
C ARG A 74 5.56 -15.04 -5.80
N THR A 75 5.78 -16.34 -5.84
CA THR A 75 7.08 -16.98 -6.04
C THR A 75 7.11 -17.73 -7.38
N VAL A 76 8.29 -18.24 -7.77
CA VAL A 76 8.41 -19.09 -8.97
C VAL A 76 7.71 -20.45 -8.81
N LYS A 77 7.46 -20.89 -7.57
CA LYS A 77 6.82 -22.18 -7.25
C LYS A 77 5.34 -22.05 -6.88
N GLY A 78 4.79 -20.85 -6.82
CA GLY A 78 3.41 -20.60 -6.38
C GLY A 78 3.26 -19.28 -5.64
N PHE A 79 2.63 -19.32 -4.47
CA PHE A 79 2.49 -18.18 -3.57
C PHE A 79 2.78 -18.60 -2.14
N CYS A 80 3.33 -17.69 -1.35
CA CYS A 80 3.39 -17.80 0.10
C CYS A 80 2.57 -16.68 0.75
N TYR A 81 2.17 -16.93 1.98
CA TYR A 81 1.36 -16.05 2.81
C TYR A 81 2.27 -15.34 3.79
N LEU A 82 2.32 -14.01 3.71
CA LEU A 82 3.06 -13.17 4.64
C LEU A 82 2.06 -12.53 5.60
N ALA A 83 2.13 -12.91 6.87
CA ALA A 83 1.43 -12.24 7.95
C ALA A 83 2.34 -11.17 8.56
N LEU A 84 1.82 -9.96 8.76
CA LEU A 84 2.56 -8.83 9.33
C LEU A 84 1.84 -8.31 10.57
N ILE A 85 2.61 -7.99 11.61
CA ILE A 85 2.17 -7.19 12.75
C ILE A 85 2.92 -5.86 12.69
N THR A 86 2.18 -4.77 12.55
CA THR A 86 2.72 -3.42 12.43
C THR A 86 2.30 -2.57 13.62
N ASP A 87 3.26 -1.87 14.22
CA ASP A 87 2.97 -0.85 15.22
C ASP A 87 2.31 0.37 14.57
N MET A 88 1.13 0.75 15.06
CA MET A 88 0.31 1.80 14.45
C MET A 88 0.97 3.18 14.51
N TYR A 89 1.76 3.46 15.56
CA TYR A 89 2.44 4.74 15.76
C TYR A 89 3.71 4.84 14.92
N SER A 90 4.67 3.94 15.15
CA SER A 90 6.01 4.00 14.56
C SER A 90 6.07 3.47 13.13
N ARG A 91 5.02 2.79 12.67
CA ARG A 91 4.95 2.09 11.37
C ARG A 91 6.00 1.00 11.18
N ARG A 92 6.64 0.55 12.27
CA ARG A 92 7.59 -0.56 12.24
C ARG A 92 6.85 -1.90 12.24
N ILE A 93 7.39 -2.84 11.47
CA ILE A 93 7.00 -4.26 11.58
C ILE A 93 7.61 -4.78 12.88
N VAL A 94 6.75 -5.20 13.81
CA VAL A 94 7.16 -5.73 15.13
C VAL A 94 7.13 -7.25 15.18
N GLY A 95 6.48 -7.88 14.21
CA GLY A 95 6.48 -9.32 14.02
C GLY A 95 6.03 -9.66 12.60
N TYR A 96 6.49 -10.79 12.09
CA TYR A 96 6.03 -11.33 10.81
C TYR A 96 6.16 -12.85 10.83
N ASP A 97 5.39 -13.50 9.97
CA ASP A 97 5.56 -14.91 9.66
C ASP A 97 5.28 -15.17 8.18
N ILE A 98 5.93 -16.19 7.63
CA ILE A 98 5.79 -16.58 6.23
C ILE A 98 5.55 -18.08 6.14
N SER A 99 4.45 -18.45 5.49
CA SER A 99 4.05 -19.83 5.33
C SER A 99 3.61 -20.13 3.90
N ASP A 100 3.73 -21.38 3.50
CA ASP A 100 3.21 -21.87 2.22
C ASP A 100 1.71 -22.22 2.31
N SER A 101 1.11 -22.21 3.51
CA SER A 101 -0.32 -22.44 3.75
C SER A 101 -0.92 -21.50 4.81
N LEU A 102 -2.26 -21.41 4.85
CA LEU A 102 -3.02 -20.73 5.92
C LEU A 102 -3.45 -21.69 7.04
N GLU A 103 -2.94 -22.92 7.03
CA GLU A 103 -3.29 -23.93 8.03
C GLU A 103 -2.51 -23.66 9.33
N LEU A 104 -3.12 -24.06 10.47
CA LEU A 104 -2.56 -23.92 11.82
C LEU A 104 -1.74 -25.16 12.21
#